data_AF-A0AAV7XIJ6-F1
#
_entry.id   AF-A0AAV7XIJ6-F1
#
_cell.length_a   1.000
_cell.length_b   1.000
_cell.length_c   1.000
_cell.angle_alpha   90.00
_cell.angle_beta   90.00
_cell.angle_gamma   90.00
#
_symmetry.space_group_name_H-M   'P 1'
#
loop_
_entity.id
_entity.type
_entity.pdbx_description
1 polymer ?
#
loop_
_entity_poly.entity_id
_entity_poly.type
_entity_poly.pdbx_seq_one_letter_code
_entity_poly.pdbx_strand_id
1 'polypeptide(L)'
;MDPREVPPELQDLTYLEEQLISKILPTIQVTGLNHHQFGYKGNVINFPQNVNEFAKKLRHKIQDLTSTITIKTTQGIKPIEFRVRAKKVKDALEWLRENNPFYADIELSEENLADLPEDGNVMIIRNLTEHHNVYDETEEESLDGESTDDNDCDEKFTVNVQESGIPMAGMPSENAQIESALDWPTKGNQPISEFTTIGYVAQAFPCLFPFGKADLRAPREFKMSPLNYFKHLMRYCDNRFAKHTRFRYFALNSLMRWSALSDGNVYVDLNSEYKDMTVNQLKDEMSNNPNIVKKIMFQSSNIRGIKSYWYARSKELLAMIEQLGMPTLFFTLSAADFHWPDLYKLLEPDKDPDTISSKERRKLIEENPMIVNNFFFERADKFLKLVLKKKFNLKDYWFRVEYQHRGSPHVHGVLWLDNAPDVSNLKNLPDEEKQKVVDYFDQLVSTIHPNCSEPIGPVHPCTTKLIDIQDGVQDLAQLLNRVQRHTRCTDGYCYRVNKKTGKKE
;
A
#
# COMPACT_ATOMS: atom_id res chain seq x y z
N MET A 1 9.47 15.20 -20.29
CA MET A 1 10.00 13.96 -19.68
C MET A 1 9.12 12.83 -20.16
N ASP A 2 9.55 12.14 -21.20
CA ASP A 2 8.71 11.19 -21.93
C ASP A 2 9.51 9.89 -22.16
N PRO A 3 9.11 8.78 -21.50
CA PRO A 3 9.69 7.45 -21.72
C PRO A 3 9.26 6.82 -23.06
N ARG A 4 8.30 7.44 -23.76
CA ARG A 4 7.63 7.02 -25.01
C ARG A 4 6.80 5.76 -24.85
N GLU A 5 6.01 5.43 -25.87
CA GLU A 5 5.13 4.26 -25.89
C GLU A 5 5.91 2.95 -25.72
N VAL A 6 5.28 1.96 -25.08
CA VAL A 6 5.85 0.62 -24.92
C VAL A 6 5.67 -0.15 -26.24
N PRO A 7 6.74 -0.63 -26.87
CA PRO A 7 6.64 -1.40 -28.11
C PRO A 7 6.02 -2.79 -27.85
N PRO A 8 5.40 -3.44 -28.86
CA PRO A 8 4.76 -4.75 -28.70
C PRO A 8 5.65 -5.85 -28.11
N GLU A 9 6.96 -5.79 -28.37
CA GLU A 9 7.96 -6.74 -27.90
C GLU A 9 8.16 -6.67 -26.37
N LEU A 10 7.93 -5.50 -25.78
CA LEU A 10 8.04 -5.27 -24.33
C LEU A 10 6.69 -5.28 -23.60
N GLN A 11 5.61 -5.54 -24.32
CA GLN A 11 4.28 -5.70 -23.74
C GLN A 11 4.02 -7.16 -23.35
N ASP A 12 3.17 -7.33 -22.33
CA ASP A 12 2.75 -8.63 -21.81
C ASP A 12 3.95 -9.51 -21.42
N LEU A 13 4.99 -8.96 -20.79
CA LEU A 13 6.07 -9.77 -20.24
C LEU A 13 5.66 -10.35 -18.89
N THR A 14 6.02 -11.61 -18.63
CA THR A 14 5.88 -12.17 -17.29
C THR A 14 6.89 -11.53 -16.35
N TYR A 15 6.63 -11.65 -15.05
CA TYR A 15 7.53 -11.16 -14.02
C TYR A 15 8.99 -11.65 -14.22
N LEU A 16 9.18 -12.93 -14.55
CA LEU A 16 10.52 -13.46 -14.79
C LEU A 16 11.12 -12.92 -16.09
N GLU A 17 10.32 -12.82 -17.15
CA GLU A 17 10.79 -12.25 -18.42
C GLU A 17 11.29 -10.81 -18.22
N GLU A 18 10.57 -9.98 -17.45
CA GLU A 18 11.03 -8.63 -17.10
C GLU A 18 12.37 -8.63 -16.34
N GLN A 19 12.57 -9.59 -15.43
CA GLN A 19 13.83 -9.72 -14.69
C GLN A 19 14.97 -10.21 -15.57
N LEU A 20 14.70 -11.13 -16.50
CA LEU A 20 15.68 -11.67 -17.43
C LEU A 20 16.23 -10.60 -18.36
N ILE A 21 15.41 -9.62 -18.74
CA ILE A 21 15.84 -8.52 -19.59
C ILE A 21 16.39 -7.31 -18.82
N SER A 22 16.35 -7.30 -17.49
CA SER A 22 16.80 -6.17 -16.67
C SER A 22 18.32 -6.16 -16.47
N LYS A 23 18.96 -4.99 -16.68
CA LYS A 23 20.40 -4.80 -16.39
C LYS A 23 20.67 -4.51 -14.91
N ILE A 24 19.66 -4.05 -14.18
CA ILE A 24 19.75 -3.77 -12.75
C ILE A 24 18.60 -4.50 -12.05
N LEU A 25 18.89 -5.19 -10.95
CA LEU A 25 17.86 -5.90 -10.20
C LEU A 25 17.54 -5.15 -8.91
N PRO A 26 16.42 -4.39 -8.85
CA PRO A 26 15.94 -3.84 -7.60
C PRO A 26 15.43 -4.99 -6.72
N THR A 27 16.02 -5.15 -5.54
CA THR A 27 15.54 -6.09 -4.53
C THR A 27 14.51 -5.37 -3.67
N ILE A 28 13.24 -5.78 -3.71
CA ILE A 28 12.11 -5.15 -3.03
C ILE A 28 11.39 -6.23 -2.23
N GLN A 29 11.13 -5.98 -0.94
CA GLN A 29 10.37 -6.87 -0.06
C GLN A 29 8.90 -6.47 0.00
N VAL A 30 8.07 -7.17 -0.78
CA VAL A 30 6.61 -7.04 -0.77
C VAL A 30 6.03 -8.24 -0.03
N THR A 31 4.96 -8.04 0.73
CA THR A 31 4.22 -9.07 1.47
C THR A 31 2.74 -8.95 1.13
N GLY A 32 2.13 -10.01 0.61
CA GLY A 32 0.67 -9.98 0.40
C GLY A 32 -0.08 -9.93 1.74
N LEU A 33 -1.17 -9.18 1.78
CA LEU A 33 -2.07 -9.01 2.92
C LEU A 33 -3.43 -9.64 2.60
N ASN A 34 -4.23 -9.86 3.64
CA ASN A 34 -5.62 -10.31 3.48
C ASN A 34 -6.37 -9.35 2.54
N HIS A 35 -7.27 -9.88 1.71
CA HIS A 35 -8.04 -9.13 0.70
C HIS A 35 -7.21 -8.63 -0.51
N HIS A 36 -6.25 -9.43 -0.99
CA HIS A 36 -5.49 -9.18 -2.23
C HIS A 36 -4.67 -7.87 -2.24
N GLN A 37 -4.27 -7.39 -1.07
CA GLN A 37 -3.42 -6.22 -0.95
C GLN A 37 -1.96 -6.62 -0.77
N PHE A 38 -1.07 -5.63 -0.87
CA PHE A 38 0.36 -5.83 -0.79
C PHE A 38 0.96 -4.81 0.18
N GLY A 39 1.49 -5.31 1.29
CA GLY A 39 2.37 -4.60 2.21
C GLY A 39 3.81 -4.58 1.72
N TYR A 40 4.60 -3.68 2.28
CA TYR A 40 6.02 -3.52 1.96
C TYR A 40 6.83 -3.52 3.25
N LYS A 41 8.00 -4.17 3.24
CA LYS A 41 8.95 -4.19 4.36
C LYS A 41 10.38 -3.98 3.85
N GLY A 42 11.26 -3.45 4.69
CA GLY A 42 12.69 -3.35 4.38
C GLY A 42 13.08 -2.15 3.54
N ASN A 43 14.28 -2.20 2.95
CA ASN A 43 14.84 -1.19 2.06
C ASN A 43 15.08 -1.79 0.67
N VAL A 44 14.90 -0.97 -0.36
CA VAL A 44 15.26 -1.34 -1.73
C VAL A 44 16.77 -1.19 -1.91
N ILE A 45 17.38 -2.22 -2.48
CA ILE A 45 18.81 -2.25 -2.82
C ILE A 45 18.93 -2.66 -4.28
N ASN A 46 19.78 -1.93 -5.02
CA ASN A 46 19.96 -2.12 -6.46
C ASN A 46 21.33 -2.77 -6.72
N PHE A 47 21.33 -3.87 -7.46
CA PHE A 47 22.55 -4.58 -7.85
C PHE A 47 22.72 -4.55 -9.37
N PRO A 48 23.95 -4.38 -9.88
CA PRO A 48 24.20 -4.55 -11.30
C PRO A 48 24.06 -6.03 -11.64
N GLN A 49 23.40 -6.30 -12.76
CA GLN A 49 23.24 -7.64 -13.32
C GLN A 49 24.08 -7.71 -14.59
N ASN A 50 24.96 -8.72 -14.67
CA ASN A 50 25.79 -8.91 -15.86
C ASN A 50 24.98 -9.62 -16.95
N VAL A 51 24.23 -8.84 -17.74
CA VAL A 51 23.46 -9.36 -18.88
C VAL A 51 24.39 -9.96 -19.96
N ASN A 52 25.65 -9.51 -20.03
CA ASN A 52 26.64 -10.06 -20.94
C ASN A 52 27.17 -11.44 -20.50
N GLU A 53 27.28 -11.71 -19.19
CA GLU A 53 27.55 -13.09 -18.71
C GLU A 53 26.36 -14.00 -18.97
N PHE A 54 25.12 -13.50 -18.78
CA PHE A 54 23.89 -14.19 -19.14
C PHE A 54 23.82 -14.59 -20.62
N ALA A 55 24.57 -13.89 -21.48
CA ALA A 55 24.66 -14.15 -22.91
C ALA A 55 26.00 -14.70 -23.41
N LYS A 56 27.02 -14.88 -22.56
CA LYS A 56 28.34 -15.47 -22.96
C LYS A 56 28.58 -16.86 -22.40
N LYS A 57 27.90 -17.25 -21.33
CA LYS A 57 27.81 -18.61 -20.80
C LYS A 57 26.64 -18.60 -19.84
N LEU A 58 25.54 -19.29 -20.16
CA LEU A 58 24.45 -19.50 -19.21
C LEU A 58 24.99 -20.33 -18.03
N ARG A 59 25.62 -19.67 -17.06
CA ARG A 59 26.15 -20.34 -15.88
C ARG A 59 25.22 -20.26 -14.70
N HIS A 60 23.97 -19.91 -14.93
CA HIS A 60 22.99 -19.98 -13.88
C HIS A 60 21.68 -20.55 -14.43
N LYS A 61 21.36 -21.76 -13.95
CA LYS A 61 20.10 -22.43 -14.24
C LYS A 61 18.99 -21.55 -13.69
N ILE A 62 17.78 -21.78 -14.17
CA ILE A 62 16.51 -21.35 -13.58
C ILE A 62 16.51 -21.27 -12.03
N GLN A 63 17.23 -22.21 -11.40
CA GLN A 63 17.39 -22.39 -9.96
C GLN A 63 18.05 -21.18 -9.27
N ASP A 64 18.77 -20.34 -10.01
CA ASP A 64 19.58 -19.21 -9.54
C ASP A 64 18.87 -17.85 -9.68
N LEU A 65 17.70 -17.81 -10.35
CA LEU A 65 16.81 -16.65 -10.32
C LEU A 65 16.29 -16.55 -8.87
N THR A 66 16.87 -15.63 -8.10
CA THR A 66 16.57 -15.43 -6.66
C THR A 66 15.24 -14.70 -6.45
N SER A 67 14.21 -15.19 -7.12
CA SER A 67 12.81 -14.86 -6.89
C SER A 67 12.15 -16.09 -6.30
N THR A 68 12.55 -16.50 -5.10
CA THR A 68 11.75 -17.49 -4.36
C THR A 68 10.47 -16.81 -3.93
N ILE A 69 9.44 -16.86 -4.77
CA ILE A 69 8.10 -16.48 -4.35
C ILE A 69 7.54 -17.69 -3.59
N THR A 70 7.64 -17.66 -2.27
CA THR A 70 7.07 -18.71 -1.42
C THR A 70 5.66 -18.30 -1.01
N ILE A 71 4.63 -18.90 -1.59
CA ILE A 71 3.26 -18.79 -1.08
C ILE A 71 3.07 -19.86 0.00
N LYS A 72 2.98 -19.45 1.27
CA LYS A 72 2.41 -20.31 2.31
C LYS A 72 0.89 -20.18 2.25
N THR A 73 0.19 -21.24 1.83
CA THR A 73 -1.27 -21.35 2.01
C THR A 73 -1.57 -22.26 3.19
N THR A 74 -2.78 -22.17 3.75
CA THR A 74 -3.33 -23.08 4.78
C THR A 74 -3.45 -24.53 4.32
N GLN A 75 -3.24 -24.81 3.03
CA GLN A 75 -3.33 -26.15 2.41
C GLN A 75 -1.96 -26.65 1.88
N GLY A 76 -0.85 -26.01 2.25
CA GLY A 76 0.50 -26.34 1.78
C GLY A 76 1.12 -25.31 0.83
N ILE A 77 2.29 -25.62 0.28
CA ILE A 77 3.00 -24.78 -0.70
C ILE A 77 2.37 -25.02 -2.08
N LYS A 78 1.59 -24.06 -2.59
CA LYS A 78 1.20 -24.08 -4.02
C LYS A 78 2.36 -23.49 -4.84
N PRO A 79 2.95 -24.25 -5.78
CA PRO A 79 4.01 -23.71 -6.63
C PRO A 79 3.45 -22.61 -7.51
N ILE A 80 4.06 -21.43 -7.46
CA ILE A 80 3.76 -20.38 -8.43
C ILE A 80 4.22 -20.87 -9.80
N GLU A 81 3.36 -20.66 -10.79
CA GLU A 81 3.74 -20.85 -12.18
C GLU A 81 4.70 -19.75 -12.61
N PHE A 82 5.99 -20.08 -12.61
CA PHE A 82 7.03 -19.23 -13.15
C PHE A 82 7.07 -19.43 -14.65
N ARG A 83 6.10 -18.87 -15.37
CA ARG A 83 6.01 -18.98 -16.83
C ARG A 83 7.05 -18.09 -17.49
N VAL A 84 7.83 -18.66 -18.42
CA VAL A 84 8.72 -17.93 -19.31
C VAL A 84 8.51 -18.42 -20.73
N ARG A 85 8.54 -17.49 -21.68
CA ARG A 85 8.48 -17.73 -23.12
C ARG A 85 9.81 -17.28 -23.74
N ALA A 86 10.61 -18.25 -24.19
CA ALA A 86 11.93 -17.99 -24.78
C ALA A 86 11.88 -16.93 -25.89
N LYS A 87 10.89 -17.06 -26.80
CA LYS A 87 10.71 -16.13 -27.92
C LYS A 87 10.45 -14.70 -27.45
N LYS A 88 9.61 -14.50 -26.43
CA LYS A 88 9.33 -13.16 -25.89
C LYS A 88 10.58 -12.51 -25.30
N VAL A 89 11.40 -13.27 -24.59
CA VAL A 89 12.67 -12.76 -24.04
C VAL A 89 13.65 -12.38 -25.16
N LYS A 90 13.77 -13.23 -26.20
CA LYS A 90 14.61 -12.95 -27.37
C LYS A 90 14.17 -11.67 -28.07
N ASP A 91 12.90 -11.59 -28.46
CA ASP A 91 12.32 -10.45 -29.18
C ASP A 91 12.51 -9.14 -28.37
N ALA A 92 12.28 -9.20 -27.05
CA ALA A 92 12.49 -8.06 -26.15
C ALA A 92 13.95 -7.58 -26.11
N LEU A 93 14.91 -8.51 -26.00
CA LEU A 93 16.34 -8.17 -25.94
C LEU A 93 16.87 -7.65 -27.28
N GLU A 94 16.44 -8.23 -28.40
CA GLU A 94 16.77 -7.74 -29.74
C GLU A 94 16.25 -6.32 -29.94
N TRP A 95 14.99 -6.08 -29.57
CA TRP A 95 14.39 -4.75 -29.65
C TRP A 95 15.13 -3.74 -28.78
N LEU A 96 15.45 -4.10 -27.53
CA LEU A 96 16.19 -3.24 -26.60
C LEU A 96 17.59 -2.93 -27.12
N ARG A 97 18.31 -3.90 -27.69
CA ARG A 97 19.64 -3.70 -28.28
C ARG A 97 19.63 -2.64 -29.38
N GLU A 98 18.58 -2.63 -30.20
CA GLU A 98 18.45 -1.69 -31.31
C GLU A 98 17.95 -0.30 -30.88
N ASN A 99 17.13 -0.21 -29.83
CA ASN A 99 16.36 1.00 -29.51
C ASN A 99 16.71 1.66 -28.17
N ASN A 100 17.42 0.97 -27.28
CA ASN A 100 17.79 1.45 -25.96
C ASN A 100 19.31 1.65 -25.83
N PRO A 101 19.80 2.89 -25.63
CA PRO A 101 21.23 3.16 -25.52
C PRO A 101 21.95 2.37 -24.42
N PHE A 102 21.25 1.97 -23.36
CA PHE A 102 21.84 1.17 -22.28
C PHE A 102 22.00 -0.31 -22.65
N TYR A 103 21.46 -0.75 -23.78
CA TYR A 103 21.43 -2.15 -24.24
C TYR A 103 22.22 -2.36 -25.53
N ALA A 104 22.83 -1.30 -26.10
CA ALA A 104 23.55 -1.36 -27.37
C ALA A 104 24.77 -2.28 -27.35
N ASP A 105 25.34 -2.54 -26.18
CA ASP A 105 26.51 -3.38 -25.94
C ASP A 105 26.18 -4.85 -25.61
N ILE A 106 24.90 -5.24 -25.69
CA ILE A 106 24.48 -6.59 -25.35
C ILE A 106 24.76 -7.54 -26.50
N GLU A 107 25.54 -8.58 -26.20
CA GLU A 107 25.69 -9.74 -27.07
C GLU A 107 24.58 -10.75 -26.73
N LEU A 108 24.01 -11.45 -27.73
CA LEU A 108 22.95 -12.45 -27.51
C LEU A 108 23.52 -13.83 -27.83
N SER A 109 23.42 -14.79 -26.89
CA SER A 109 23.73 -16.21 -27.16
C SER A 109 22.46 -16.97 -27.52
N GLU A 110 22.47 -17.57 -28.71
CA GLU A 110 21.36 -18.43 -29.16
C GLU A 110 21.26 -19.73 -28.36
N GLU A 111 22.38 -20.26 -27.88
CA GLU A 111 22.44 -21.46 -27.02
C GLU A 111 21.69 -21.21 -25.70
N ASN A 112 21.88 -20.05 -25.10
CA ASN A 112 21.27 -19.66 -23.82
C ASN A 112 19.77 -19.40 -23.95
N LEU A 113 19.32 -18.90 -25.11
CA LEU A 113 17.91 -18.71 -25.41
C LEU A 113 17.20 -20.03 -25.71
N ALA A 114 17.92 -21.04 -26.22
CA ALA A 114 17.40 -22.39 -26.44
C ALA A 114 17.17 -23.18 -25.14
N ASP A 115 17.86 -22.84 -24.05
CA ASP A 115 17.67 -23.44 -22.72
C ASP A 115 16.37 -22.98 -22.03
N LEU A 116 15.74 -21.90 -22.50
CA LEU A 116 14.44 -21.44 -22.01
C LEU A 116 13.32 -22.28 -22.63
N PRO A 117 12.25 -22.60 -21.86
CA PRO A 117 11.09 -23.26 -22.44
C PRO A 117 10.45 -22.38 -23.52
N GLU A 118 9.94 -23.01 -24.59
CA GLU A 118 9.21 -22.32 -25.66
C GLU A 118 8.06 -21.50 -25.08
N ASP A 119 7.27 -22.13 -24.22
CA ASP A 119 6.30 -21.53 -23.31
C ASP A 119 6.06 -22.52 -22.17
N GLY A 120 6.58 -22.23 -20.98
CA GLY A 120 6.49 -23.22 -19.90
C GLY A 120 6.85 -22.72 -18.52
N ASN A 121 6.43 -23.51 -17.52
CA ASN A 121 6.79 -23.26 -16.13
C ASN A 121 8.20 -23.77 -15.86
N VAL A 122 9.00 -22.82 -15.43
CA VAL A 122 10.43 -22.96 -15.23
C VAL A 122 10.72 -23.79 -13.96
N MET A 123 9.80 -23.88 -12.98
CA MET A 123 9.94 -24.74 -11.78
C MET A 123 9.75 -26.25 -12.03
N ILE A 124 9.05 -26.64 -13.11
CA ILE A 124 8.88 -28.08 -13.44
C ILE A 124 10.23 -28.70 -13.84
N ILE A 125 11.10 -27.90 -14.47
CA ILE A 125 12.46 -28.28 -14.84
C ILE A 125 13.33 -28.53 -13.59
N ARG A 126 13.06 -27.83 -12.48
CA ARG A 126 13.80 -27.96 -11.21
C ARG A 126 13.50 -29.28 -10.47
N ASN A 127 12.23 -29.70 -10.42
CA ASN A 127 11.82 -30.90 -9.68
C ASN A 127 12.14 -32.22 -10.39
N LEU A 128 12.36 -32.20 -11.70
CA LEU A 128 12.77 -33.41 -12.46
C LEU A 128 14.25 -33.79 -12.24
N THR A 129 15.05 -32.89 -11.65
CA THR A 129 16.48 -33.11 -11.39
C THR A 129 16.84 -33.45 -9.94
N GLU A 130 15.92 -33.32 -8.98
CA GLU A 130 16.19 -33.57 -7.56
C GLU A 130 15.20 -34.58 -6.98
N HIS A 131 15.47 -35.88 -7.18
CA HIS A 131 14.92 -36.91 -6.31
C HIS A 131 15.71 -36.92 -5.00
N HIS A 132 15.12 -36.51 -3.87
CA HIS A 132 15.05 -37.31 -2.63
C HIS A 132 14.49 -36.55 -1.41
N ASN A 133 13.63 -37.29 -0.69
CA ASN A 133 13.29 -37.23 0.74
C ASN A 133 12.06 -36.41 1.16
N VAL A 134 10.96 -37.16 1.22
CA VAL A 134 9.77 -36.96 2.04
C VAL A 134 10.17 -36.93 3.51
N TYR A 135 9.73 -35.93 4.28
CA TYR A 135 9.73 -35.97 5.74
C TYR A 135 8.37 -35.53 6.30
N ASP A 136 8.02 -36.26 7.36
CA ASP A 136 6.73 -36.43 8.05
C ASP A 136 6.07 -35.19 8.66
N GLU A 137 4.75 -35.27 8.75
CA GLU A 137 3.83 -34.41 9.50
C GLU A 137 4.08 -34.49 11.01
N THR A 138 4.07 -33.36 11.73
CA THR A 138 3.73 -33.32 13.17
C THR A 138 3.06 -32.01 13.60
N GLU A 139 1.81 -32.18 14.01
CA GLU A 139 0.93 -31.56 15.02
C GLU A 139 0.93 -30.05 15.35
N GLU A 140 -0.31 -29.55 15.44
CA GLU A 140 -0.77 -28.21 15.77
C GLU A 140 -0.68 -27.88 17.27
N GLU A 141 -0.36 -26.62 17.62
CA GLU A 141 -0.77 -26.03 18.89
C GLU A 141 -1.54 -24.72 18.64
N SER A 142 -2.79 -24.73 19.10
CA SER A 142 -3.77 -23.65 19.06
C SER A 142 -3.58 -22.65 20.21
N LEU A 143 -3.71 -21.35 19.93
CA LEU A 143 -3.98 -20.33 20.96
C LEU A 143 -5.13 -19.42 20.52
N ASP A 144 -6.20 -19.46 21.31
CA ASP A 144 -7.45 -18.71 21.19
C ASP A 144 -7.30 -17.20 21.39
N GLY A 145 -8.20 -16.42 20.77
CA GLY A 145 -8.35 -14.99 21.04
C GLY A 145 -9.43 -14.26 20.21
N GLU A 146 -10.68 -14.39 20.66
CA GLU A 146 -11.84 -13.49 20.51
C GLU A 146 -12.42 -13.11 19.12
N SER A 147 -13.68 -13.52 18.96
CA SER A 147 -14.58 -13.35 17.83
C SER A 147 -15.23 -11.97 17.75
N THR A 148 -15.20 -11.37 16.56
CA THR A 148 -16.28 -10.50 16.07
C THR A 148 -16.89 -11.15 14.83
N ASP A 149 -18.16 -11.51 14.96
CA ASP A 149 -19.02 -12.07 13.91
C ASP A 149 -19.11 -11.11 12.72
N ASP A 150 -18.39 -11.43 11.64
CA ASP A 150 -18.79 -11.10 10.27
C ASP A 150 -18.87 -12.42 9.52
N ASN A 151 -20.09 -12.96 9.41
CA ASN A 151 -20.41 -14.06 8.51
C ASN A 151 -20.37 -13.52 7.07
N ASP A 152 -19.18 -13.47 6.49
CA ASP A 152 -19.01 -13.59 5.04
C ASP A 152 -18.20 -14.86 4.79
N CYS A 153 -18.80 -15.80 4.07
CA CYS A 153 -18.22 -17.09 3.74
C CYS A 153 -17.18 -16.91 2.62
N ASP A 154 -16.03 -16.33 2.97
CA ASP A 154 -14.85 -16.32 2.12
C ASP A 154 -13.83 -17.30 2.69
N GLU A 155 -13.46 -18.31 1.87
CA GLU A 155 -12.29 -19.14 2.12
C GLU A 155 -11.10 -18.23 2.45
N LYS A 156 -10.46 -18.45 3.61
CA LYS A 156 -9.29 -17.69 4.07
C LYS A 156 -8.13 -17.85 3.07
N PHE A 157 -8.08 -16.99 2.05
CA PHE A 157 -6.94 -16.84 1.16
C PHE A 157 -5.96 -15.83 1.76
N THR A 158 -5.07 -16.32 2.62
CA THR A 158 -3.87 -15.57 3.03
C THR A 158 -2.82 -15.74 1.93
N VAL A 159 -2.65 -14.74 1.07
CA VAL A 159 -1.58 -14.75 0.07
C VAL A 159 -0.35 -14.08 0.69
N ASN A 160 0.57 -14.85 1.24
CA ASN A 160 1.91 -14.34 1.54
C ASN A 160 2.73 -14.36 0.25
N VAL A 161 2.70 -13.28 -0.54
CA VAL A 161 3.72 -13.08 -1.59
C VAL A 161 4.99 -12.61 -0.88
N GLN A 162 5.99 -13.46 -0.71
CA GLN A 162 7.32 -13.02 -0.25
C GLN A 162 8.18 -12.74 -1.48
N GLU A 163 8.24 -11.48 -1.91
CA GLU A 163 9.19 -11.05 -2.94
C GLU A 163 10.52 -10.74 -2.24
N SER A 164 11.45 -11.69 -2.11
CA SER A 164 12.85 -11.37 -1.79
C SER A 164 13.80 -12.55 -1.93
N GLY A 165 14.97 -12.30 -2.51
CA GLY A 165 16.14 -13.16 -2.39
C GLY A 165 16.92 -13.00 -1.08
N ILE A 166 16.26 -12.83 0.07
CA ILE A 166 16.91 -12.95 1.39
C ILE A 166 15.99 -13.74 2.34
N PRO A 167 16.43 -14.89 2.88
CA PRO A 167 15.77 -15.53 4.00
C PRO A 167 16.05 -14.74 5.27
N MET A 168 15.02 -14.32 5.99
CA MET A 168 15.16 -13.95 7.41
C MET A 168 14.96 -15.23 8.22
N ALA A 169 16.02 -15.63 8.91
CA ALA A 169 15.96 -16.51 10.05
C ALA A 169 14.93 -15.98 11.06
N GLY A 170 13.83 -16.71 11.21
CA GLY A 170 13.04 -16.74 12.43
C GLY A 170 13.38 -18.07 13.11
N MET A 171 13.88 -18.00 14.33
CA MET A 171 14.42 -19.09 15.15
C MET A 171 13.63 -20.42 15.07
N PRO A 172 14.31 -21.55 14.85
CA PRO A 172 14.35 -22.65 15.78
C PRO A 172 15.55 -22.49 16.73
N SER A 173 15.43 -23.05 17.92
CA SER A 173 16.44 -23.14 19.01
C SER A 173 17.92 -22.99 18.61
N GLU A 174 18.69 -22.35 19.50
CA GLU A 174 20.14 -22.03 19.48
C GLU A 174 21.15 -23.12 19.06
N ASN A 175 20.79 -24.31 18.58
CA ASN A 175 21.73 -25.38 18.25
C ASN A 175 21.43 -26.12 16.93
N ALA A 176 21.31 -25.39 15.81
CA ALA A 176 21.42 -25.99 14.48
C ALA A 176 22.22 -25.07 13.54
N GLN A 177 23.55 -25.09 13.70
CA GLN A 177 24.45 -24.76 12.60
C GLN A 177 24.29 -25.85 11.54
N ILE A 178 23.66 -25.53 10.40
CA ILE A 178 23.78 -26.32 9.18
C ILE A 178 24.22 -25.40 8.06
N GLU A 179 25.47 -25.61 7.67
CA GLU A 179 26.10 -25.18 6.45
C GLU A 179 25.25 -25.60 5.24
N SER A 180 24.54 -24.64 4.64
CA SER A 180 24.27 -24.66 3.20
C SER A 180 24.23 -23.21 2.73
N ALA A 181 25.42 -22.64 2.51
CA ALA A 181 25.54 -21.38 1.81
C ALA A 181 25.05 -21.60 0.38
N LEU A 182 23.81 -21.21 0.10
CA LEU A 182 23.32 -21.01 -1.26
C LEU A 182 24.18 -19.91 -1.90
N ASP A 183 24.92 -20.27 -2.95
CA ASP A 183 25.65 -19.29 -3.74
C ASP A 183 24.68 -18.28 -4.35
N TRP A 184 25.02 -17.01 -4.15
CA TRP A 184 24.25 -15.88 -4.67
C TRP A 184 24.28 -15.88 -6.20
N PRO A 185 23.25 -15.35 -6.89
CA PRO A 185 23.39 -14.99 -8.29
C PRO A 185 24.62 -14.10 -8.44
N THR A 186 25.26 -14.07 -9.61
CA THR A 186 26.31 -13.10 -9.98
C THR A 186 25.71 -11.69 -10.13
N LYS A 187 25.01 -11.21 -9.10
CA LYS A 187 24.90 -9.79 -8.78
C LYS A 187 26.34 -9.31 -8.63
N GLY A 188 26.67 -8.16 -9.21
CA GLY A 188 27.96 -7.57 -8.86
C GLY A 188 28.07 -7.47 -7.33
N ASN A 189 29.22 -7.84 -6.78
CA ASN A 189 29.45 -7.85 -5.32
C ASN A 189 29.26 -6.48 -4.66
N GLN A 190 29.10 -5.42 -5.46
CA GLN A 190 28.84 -4.07 -4.99
C GLN A 190 27.49 -3.55 -5.51
N PRO A 191 26.64 -3.01 -4.62
CA PRO A 191 25.41 -2.36 -5.03
C PRO A 191 25.73 -1.10 -5.85
N ILE A 192 24.85 -0.76 -6.77
CA ILE A 192 25.00 0.48 -7.55
C ILE A 192 24.64 1.70 -6.72
N SER A 193 25.27 2.83 -7.04
CA SER A 193 24.91 4.11 -6.45
C SER A 193 23.69 4.72 -7.13
N GLU A 194 22.56 4.75 -6.43
CA GLU A 194 21.31 5.41 -6.87
C GLU A 194 21.46 6.94 -7.09
N PHE A 195 22.54 7.53 -6.59
CA PHE A 195 22.79 8.98 -6.64
C PHE A 195 23.59 9.41 -7.86
N THR A 196 24.44 8.53 -8.38
CA THR A 196 25.45 8.87 -9.40
C THR A 196 25.31 8.04 -10.67
N THR A 197 24.73 6.85 -10.61
CA THR A 197 24.60 5.98 -11.79
C THR A 197 23.51 6.48 -12.73
N ILE A 198 23.90 6.96 -13.91
CA ILE A 198 22.98 7.38 -14.98
C ILE A 198 22.27 6.15 -15.56
N GLY A 199 20.97 6.26 -15.81
CA GLY A 199 20.21 5.19 -16.45
C GLY A 199 19.78 4.07 -15.52
N TYR A 200 20.05 4.16 -14.22
CA TYR A 200 19.85 3.03 -13.32
C TYR A 200 18.38 2.64 -13.16
N VAL A 201 17.46 3.61 -13.20
CA VAL A 201 16.01 3.35 -13.12
C VAL A 201 15.53 2.74 -14.43
N ALA A 202 16.01 3.26 -15.56
CA ALA A 202 15.65 2.75 -16.88
C ALA A 202 16.16 1.32 -17.10
N GLN A 203 17.36 1.00 -16.62
CA GLN A 203 17.95 -0.34 -16.65
C GLN A 203 17.32 -1.30 -15.64
N ALA A 204 16.68 -0.80 -14.58
CA ALA A 204 15.96 -1.60 -13.59
C ALA A 204 14.54 -1.98 -14.03
N PHE A 205 13.94 -1.17 -14.92
CA PHE A 205 12.59 -1.34 -15.42
C PHE A 205 12.54 -1.09 -16.94
N PRO A 206 13.23 -1.89 -17.76
CA PRO A 206 13.34 -1.65 -19.20
C PRO A 206 11.98 -1.67 -19.93
N CYS A 207 11.02 -2.46 -19.46
CA CYS A 207 9.63 -2.46 -19.98
C CYS A 207 8.91 -1.13 -19.75
N LEU A 208 9.26 -0.40 -18.68
CA LEU A 208 8.70 0.92 -18.38
C LEU A 208 9.45 2.05 -19.11
N PHE A 209 10.74 1.85 -19.40
CA PHE A 209 11.63 2.80 -20.06
C PHE A 209 12.24 2.22 -21.34
N PRO A 210 11.42 1.89 -22.34
CA PRO A 210 11.84 1.12 -23.52
C PRO A 210 13.02 1.77 -24.25
N PHE A 211 13.02 3.09 -24.41
CA PHE A 211 14.08 3.82 -25.13
C PHE A 211 15.23 4.31 -24.23
N GLY A 212 15.28 3.92 -22.96
CA GLY A 212 16.26 4.45 -21.99
C GLY A 212 16.09 5.96 -21.71
N LYS A 213 14.98 6.57 -22.14
CA LYS A 213 14.68 7.98 -21.97
C LYS A 213 13.98 8.25 -20.65
N ALA A 214 13.91 9.51 -20.27
CA ALA A 214 13.26 9.94 -19.03
C ALA A 214 13.84 9.30 -17.75
N ASP A 215 15.08 8.81 -17.76
CA ASP A 215 15.76 8.33 -16.55
C ASP A 215 15.96 9.45 -15.53
N LEU A 216 15.91 9.12 -14.23
CA LEU A 216 16.03 10.07 -13.11
C LEU A 216 17.33 10.85 -13.12
N ARG A 217 18.44 10.25 -13.53
CA ARG A 217 19.79 10.83 -13.45
C ARG A 217 20.31 11.32 -14.81
N ALA A 218 19.51 11.18 -15.87
CA ALA A 218 19.83 11.76 -17.17
C ALA A 218 20.09 13.28 -17.05
N PRO A 219 21.07 13.84 -17.80
CA PRO A 219 21.29 15.28 -17.89
C PRO A 219 20.04 16.03 -18.38
N ARG A 220 19.75 17.19 -17.80
CA ARG A 220 18.59 18.02 -18.15
C ARG A 220 18.92 19.49 -18.01
N GLU A 221 18.26 20.31 -18.83
CA GLU A 221 18.32 21.78 -18.73
C GLU A 221 17.73 22.29 -17.43
N PHE A 222 16.57 21.74 -17.02
CA PHE A 222 15.87 22.13 -15.81
C PHE A 222 16.03 21.09 -14.71
N LYS A 223 16.40 21.55 -13.51
CA LYS A 223 16.48 20.71 -12.32
C LYS A 223 15.10 20.19 -11.94
N MET A 224 14.96 18.87 -11.84
CA MET A 224 13.74 18.23 -11.36
C MET A 224 13.99 17.56 -10.01
N SER A 225 13.09 17.75 -9.06
CA SER A 225 13.16 17.04 -7.78
C SER A 225 12.76 15.56 -7.97
N PRO A 226 13.35 14.63 -7.21
CA PRO A 226 12.95 13.22 -7.24
C PRO A 226 11.46 12.99 -6.99
N LEU A 227 10.84 13.80 -6.12
CA LEU A 227 9.42 13.73 -5.83
C LEU A 227 8.58 14.06 -7.08
N ASN A 228 8.91 15.14 -7.79
CA ASN A 228 8.19 15.53 -8.99
C ASN A 228 8.42 14.54 -10.13
N TYR A 229 9.63 13.97 -10.22
CA TYR A 229 9.95 12.90 -11.15
C TYR A 229 9.03 11.68 -10.97
N PHE A 230 8.99 11.10 -9.77
CA PHE A 230 8.16 9.92 -9.55
C PHE A 230 6.66 10.25 -9.63
N LYS A 231 6.22 11.44 -9.18
CA LYS A 231 4.82 11.88 -9.36
C LYS A 231 4.44 11.96 -10.84
N HIS A 232 5.32 12.46 -11.69
CA HIS A 232 5.09 12.53 -13.13
C HIS A 232 4.92 11.12 -13.71
N LEU A 233 5.83 10.20 -13.40
CA LEU A 233 5.75 8.82 -13.90
C LEU A 233 4.51 8.07 -13.37
N MET A 234 4.20 8.20 -12.08
CA MET A 234 3.00 7.59 -11.48
C MET A 234 1.69 8.16 -12.02
N ARG A 235 1.71 9.30 -12.71
CA ARG A 235 0.56 9.94 -13.37
C ARG A 235 0.69 9.93 -14.89
N TYR A 236 1.60 9.12 -15.42
CA TYR A 236 1.82 9.04 -16.86
C TYR A 236 0.55 8.54 -17.56
N CYS A 237 0.31 9.01 -18.79
CA CYS A 237 -1.00 8.93 -19.45
C CYS A 237 -1.54 7.50 -19.65
N ASP A 238 -0.68 6.50 -19.77
CA ASP A 238 -1.06 5.08 -19.93
C ASP A 238 -1.11 4.29 -18.61
N ASN A 239 -0.88 4.94 -17.46
CA ASN A 239 -0.86 4.36 -16.12
C ASN A 239 0.14 3.20 -15.90
N ARG A 240 1.05 2.91 -16.84
CA ARG A 240 1.95 1.73 -16.76
C ARG A 240 2.75 1.68 -15.46
N PHE A 241 3.24 2.83 -15.00
CA PHE A 241 4.05 2.95 -13.80
C PHE A 241 3.24 2.73 -12.53
N ALA A 242 1.99 3.21 -12.51
CA ALA A 242 1.08 3.05 -11.37
C ALA A 242 0.57 1.61 -11.25
N LYS A 243 0.36 0.94 -12.38
CA LYS A 243 -0.05 -0.46 -12.49
C LYS A 243 1.07 -1.44 -12.17
N HIS A 244 2.32 -1.08 -12.47
CA HIS A 244 3.46 -1.97 -12.28
C HIS A 244 3.64 -2.35 -10.80
N THR A 245 3.63 -3.65 -10.53
CA THR A 245 3.63 -4.24 -9.17
C THR A 245 4.80 -3.78 -8.31
N ARG A 246 6.02 -3.77 -8.89
CA ARG A 246 7.26 -3.37 -8.21
C ARG A 246 7.56 -1.86 -8.21
N PHE A 247 7.33 -1.18 -9.34
CA PHE A 247 7.79 0.20 -9.53
C PHE A 247 7.24 1.17 -8.49
N ARG A 248 5.97 1.00 -8.09
CA ARG A 248 5.36 1.83 -7.04
C ARG A 248 6.07 1.73 -5.69
N TYR A 249 6.51 0.52 -5.30
CA TYR A 249 7.25 0.30 -4.04
C TYR A 249 8.69 0.76 -4.16
N PHE A 250 9.32 0.54 -5.32
CA PHE A 250 10.63 1.11 -5.63
C PHE A 250 10.63 2.63 -5.47
N ALA A 251 9.68 3.32 -6.12
CA ALA A 251 9.57 4.77 -6.06
C ALA A 251 9.31 5.28 -4.64
N LEU A 252 8.37 4.65 -3.92
CA LEU A 252 8.06 5.01 -2.53
C LEU A 252 9.28 4.85 -1.62
N ASN A 253 9.94 3.70 -1.69
CA ASN A 253 11.07 3.41 -0.82
C ASN A 253 12.28 4.29 -1.14
N SER A 254 12.61 4.47 -2.43
CA SER A 254 13.67 5.38 -2.86
C SER A 254 13.43 6.80 -2.32
N LEU A 255 12.21 7.33 -2.44
CA LEU A 255 11.88 8.65 -1.89
C LEU A 255 12.02 8.72 -0.38
N MET A 256 11.50 7.73 0.36
CA MET A 256 11.60 7.70 1.82
C MET A 256 13.07 7.63 2.28
N ARG A 257 13.89 6.76 1.66
CA ARG A 257 15.32 6.63 1.96
C ARG A 257 16.09 7.91 1.66
N TRP A 258 15.88 8.51 0.49
CA TRP A 258 16.61 9.71 0.12
C TRP A 258 16.24 10.90 0.99
N SER A 259 14.96 11.04 1.38
CA SER A 259 14.54 12.04 2.37
C SER A 259 15.20 11.79 3.72
N ALA A 260 15.21 10.54 4.22
CA ALA A 260 15.84 10.21 5.49
C ALA A 260 17.35 10.49 5.50
N LEU A 261 18.05 10.19 4.39
CA LEU A 261 19.47 10.51 4.22
C LEU A 261 19.71 12.02 4.19
N SER A 262 18.86 12.76 3.47
CA SER A 262 18.94 14.22 3.41
C SER A 262 18.71 14.85 4.80
N ASP A 263 17.70 14.40 5.52
CA ASP A 263 17.39 14.89 6.88
C ASP A 263 18.53 14.58 7.86
N GLY A 264 19.15 13.40 7.73
CA GLY A 264 20.32 13.01 8.51
C GLY A 264 21.52 13.92 8.26
N ASN A 265 21.81 14.23 7.00
CA ASN A 265 22.89 15.17 6.64
C ASN A 265 22.61 16.56 7.21
N VAL A 266 21.38 17.08 7.04
CA VAL A 266 20.99 18.37 7.60
C VAL A 266 21.11 18.38 9.13
N TYR A 267 20.73 17.29 9.80
CA TYR A 267 20.90 17.18 11.24
C TYR A 267 22.38 17.26 11.65
N VAL A 268 23.27 16.52 10.98
CA VAL A 268 24.72 16.57 11.27
C VAL A 268 25.26 17.99 11.05
N ASP A 269 24.88 18.65 9.96
CA ASP A 269 25.35 20.00 9.61
C ASP A 269 24.88 21.07 10.61
N LEU A 270 23.67 20.92 11.17
CA LEU A 270 23.08 21.87 12.12
C LEU A 270 23.61 21.69 13.55
N ASN A 271 24.16 20.53 13.89
CA ASN A 271 24.63 20.23 15.24
C ASN A 271 26.17 20.34 15.26
N SER A 272 26.69 21.40 15.87
CA SER A 272 28.13 21.67 15.98
C SER A 272 28.92 20.54 16.65
N GLU A 273 28.27 19.74 17.50
CA GLU A 273 28.84 18.52 18.10
C GLU A 273 29.28 17.50 17.03
N TYR A 274 28.53 17.37 15.93
CA TYR A 274 28.73 16.34 14.91
C TYR A 274 29.36 16.87 13.62
N LYS A 275 29.24 18.17 13.37
CA LYS A 275 29.62 18.80 12.09
C LYS A 275 31.06 18.55 11.67
N ASP A 276 31.99 18.59 12.62
CA ASP A 276 33.43 18.43 12.34
C ASP A 276 33.93 16.99 12.59
N MET A 277 33.02 16.05 12.87
CA MET A 277 33.38 14.64 13.08
C MET A 277 33.57 13.93 11.74
N THR A 278 34.58 13.06 11.67
CA THR A 278 34.74 12.13 10.56
C THR A 278 33.64 11.05 10.59
N VAL A 279 33.40 10.40 9.44
CA VAL A 279 32.42 9.30 9.32
C VAL A 279 32.70 8.18 10.33
N ASN A 280 33.97 7.87 10.62
CA ASN A 280 34.32 6.83 11.59
C ASN A 280 33.99 7.26 13.02
N GLN A 281 34.31 8.50 13.39
CA GLN A 281 33.94 9.04 14.72
C GLN A 281 32.42 9.08 14.92
N LEU A 282 31.65 9.45 13.89
CA LEU A 282 30.19 9.41 13.96
C LEU A 282 29.65 7.98 14.15
N LYS A 283 30.26 6.99 13.48
CA LYS A 283 29.89 5.57 13.67
C LYS A 283 30.19 5.09 15.08
N ASP A 284 31.33 5.46 15.64
CA ASP A 284 31.71 5.10 17.01
C ASP A 284 30.75 5.75 18.01
N GLU A 285 30.46 7.05 17.83
CA GLU A 285 29.54 7.80 18.69
C GLU A 285 28.10 7.26 18.61
N MET A 286 27.62 6.91 17.41
CA MET A 286 26.31 6.25 17.25
C MET A 286 26.24 4.87 17.92
N SER A 287 27.36 4.14 17.93
CA SER A 287 27.44 2.82 18.57
C SER A 287 27.43 2.95 20.10
N ASN A 288 28.06 3.99 20.62
CA ASN A 288 28.13 4.27 22.06
C ASN A 288 26.87 4.98 22.59
N ASN A 289 26.19 5.79 21.77
CA ASN A 289 25.04 6.59 22.15
C ASN A 289 23.85 6.40 21.18
N PRO A 290 23.01 5.38 21.40
CA PRO A 290 21.87 5.10 20.53
C PRO A 290 20.79 6.20 20.53
N ASN A 291 20.86 7.19 21.44
CA ASN A 291 19.92 8.31 21.44
C ASN A 291 20.14 9.26 20.25
N ILE A 292 21.31 9.28 19.62
CA ILE A 292 21.57 10.11 18.43
C ILE A 292 20.63 9.73 17.29
N VAL A 293 20.42 8.42 17.07
CA VAL A 293 19.48 7.92 16.06
C VAL A 293 18.06 8.40 16.37
N LYS A 294 17.64 8.41 17.64
CA LYS A 294 16.31 8.93 18.01
C LYS A 294 16.17 10.43 17.72
N LYS A 295 17.22 11.22 17.96
CA LYS A 295 17.23 12.66 17.65
C LYS A 295 17.15 12.92 16.14
N ILE A 296 17.93 12.18 15.34
CA ILE A 296 17.87 12.26 13.87
C ILE A 296 16.46 11.90 13.38
N MET A 297 15.88 10.81 13.89
CA MET A 297 14.54 10.37 13.50
C MET A 297 13.45 11.41 13.82
N PHE A 298 13.64 12.24 14.85
CA PHE A 298 12.73 13.35 15.17
C PHE A 298 12.75 14.44 14.09
N GLN A 299 13.93 14.73 13.54
CA GLN A 299 14.09 15.69 12.43
C GLN A 299 13.32 15.25 11.18
N SER A 300 13.20 13.94 10.95
CA SER A 300 12.48 13.35 9.81
C SER A 300 10.95 13.38 9.89
N SER A 301 10.37 14.28 10.68
CA SER A 301 8.91 14.43 10.81
C SER A 301 8.19 14.74 9.49
N ASN A 302 8.91 15.16 8.44
CA ASN A 302 8.37 15.38 7.09
C ASN A 302 8.09 14.09 6.31
N ILE A 303 8.65 12.95 6.74
CA ILE A 303 8.45 11.66 6.07
C ILE A 303 7.11 11.07 6.53
N ARG A 304 6.11 11.01 5.65
CA ARG A 304 4.79 10.48 6.01
C ARG A 304 4.86 9.01 6.43
N GLY A 305 4.09 8.66 7.46
CA GLY A 305 3.90 7.28 7.91
C GLY A 305 4.87 6.81 9.00
N ILE A 306 5.99 7.52 9.26
CA ILE A 306 6.88 7.17 10.37
C ILE A 306 6.40 7.76 11.70
N LYS A 307 6.95 7.26 12.81
CA LYS A 307 6.56 7.67 14.17
C LYS A 307 6.70 9.17 14.43
N SER A 308 7.77 9.81 13.91
CA SER A 308 8.00 11.25 14.10
C SER A 308 6.99 12.12 13.35
N TYR A 309 6.55 11.72 12.16
CA TYR A 309 5.45 12.37 11.46
C TYR A 309 4.16 12.32 12.28
N TRP A 310 3.79 11.15 12.79
CA TRP A 310 2.59 11.01 13.62
C TRP A 310 2.69 11.75 14.96
N TYR A 311 3.89 11.81 15.54
CA TYR A 311 4.13 12.64 16.72
C TYR A 311 3.92 14.12 16.42
N ALA A 312 4.45 14.63 15.31
CA ALA A 312 4.23 16.01 14.88
C ALA A 312 2.75 16.31 14.63
N ARG A 313 2.03 15.41 13.93
CA ARG A 313 0.57 15.52 13.73
C ARG A 313 -0.22 15.50 15.03
N SER A 314 0.21 14.73 16.01
CA SER A 314 -0.38 14.71 17.36
C SER A 314 -0.14 16.03 18.09
N LYS A 315 1.08 16.58 18.02
CA LYS A 315 1.40 17.89 18.60
C LYS A 315 0.61 19.03 17.98
N GLU A 316 0.40 19.00 16.67
CA GLU A 316 -0.48 19.95 15.99
C GLU A 316 -1.91 19.88 16.53
N LEU A 317 -2.48 18.68 16.66
CA LEU A 317 -3.81 18.51 17.24
C LEU A 317 -3.89 19.03 18.69
N LEU A 318 -2.86 18.74 19.51
CA LEU A 318 -2.79 19.26 20.88
C LEU A 318 -2.71 20.79 20.92
N ALA A 319 -1.94 21.41 20.02
CA ALA A 319 -1.86 22.86 19.91
C ALA A 319 -3.21 23.47 19.47
N MET A 320 -3.94 22.81 18.57
CA MET A 320 -5.30 23.21 18.22
C MET A 320 -6.24 23.12 19.42
N ILE A 321 -6.16 22.06 20.23
CA ILE A 321 -6.97 21.92 21.45
C ILE A 321 -6.63 23.01 22.46
N GLU A 322 -5.35 23.36 22.63
CA GLU A 322 -4.92 24.43 23.55
C GLU A 322 -5.45 25.80 23.11
N GLN A 323 -5.49 26.08 21.80
CA GLN A 323 -5.91 27.39 21.26
C GLN A 323 -7.44 27.50 21.05
N LEU A 324 -8.08 26.41 20.66
CA LEU A 324 -9.49 26.38 20.27
C LEU A 324 -10.41 25.78 21.35
N GLY A 325 -9.83 25.16 22.39
CA GLY A 325 -10.57 24.40 23.39
C GLY A 325 -10.88 22.96 22.94
N MET A 326 -11.74 22.27 23.71
CA MET A 326 -12.16 20.92 23.36
C MET A 326 -12.92 20.90 22.03
N PRO A 327 -12.65 19.96 21.11
CA PRO A 327 -13.41 19.86 19.87
C PRO A 327 -14.89 19.58 20.15
N THR A 328 -15.77 20.22 19.39
CA THR A 328 -17.23 20.13 19.57
C THR A 328 -17.80 18.81 19.03
N LEU A 329 -17.30 18.35 17.87
CA LEU A 329 -17.78 17.14 17.22
C LEU A 329 -16.61 16.24 16.82
N PHE A 330 -16.82 14.94 16.94
CA PHE A 330 -16.01 13.91 16.30
C PHE A 330 -16.76 13.37 15.09
N PHE A 331 -16.04 13.08 14.01
CA PHE A 331 -16.64 12.49 12.81
C PHE A 331 -15.73 11.43 12.20
N THR A 332 -16.35 10.51 11.48
CA THR A 332 -15.66 9.55 10.63
C THR A 332 -16.26 9.52 9.24
N LEU A 333 -15.42 9.28 8.22
CA LEU A 333 -15.87 9.07 6.84
C LEU A 333 -15.35 7.72 6.35
N SER A 334 -16.25 6.84 5.93
CA SER A 334 -15.90 5.54 5.35
C SER A 334 -16.01 5.59 3.83
N ALA A 335 -15.04 4.98 3.14
CA ALA A 335 -15.15 4.74 1.71
C ALA A 335 -16.10 3.57 1.42
N ALA A 336 -17.01 3.77 0.47
CA ALA A 336 -17.80 2.71 -0.17
C ALA A 336 -17.41 2.66 -1.65
N ASP A 337 -16.12 2.50 -1.89
CA ASP A 337 -15.44 2.51 -3.19
C ASP A 337 -16.07 1.55 -4.21
N PHE A 338 -16.54 0.38 -3.77
CA PHE A 338 -17.30 -0.57 -4.62
C PHE A 338 -18.64 -0.05 -5.16
N HIS A 339 -19.17 1.03 -4.59
CA HIS A 339 -20.52 1.53 -4.85
C HIS A 339 -20.51 2.98 -5.35
N TRP A 340 -19.40 3.46 -5.92
CA TRP A 340 -19.31 4.81 -6.48
C TRP A 340 -19.34 4.78 -8.02
N PRO A 341 -20.52 4.95 -8.66
CA PRO A 341 -20.62 4.98 -10.12
C PRO A 341 -19.65 5.98 -10.76
N ASP A 342 -19.46 7.15 -10.14
CA ASP A 342 -18.57 8.19 -10.66
C ASP A 342 -17.10 7.78 -10.63
N LEU A 343 -16.68 6.93 -9.67
CA LEU A 343 -15.35 6.34 -9.67
C LEU A 343 -15.22 5.38 -10.86
N TYR A 344 -16.21 4.53 -11.08
CA TYR A 344 -16.17 3.57 -12.19
C TYR A 344 -16.26 4.23 -13.57
N LYS A 345 -16.94 5.37 -13.72
CA LYS A 345 -16.87 6.19 -14.94
C LYS A 345 -15.45 6.71 -15.23
N LEU A 346 -14.63 6.90 -14.20
CA LEU A 346 -13.23 7.29 -14.36
C LEU A 346 -12.31 6.10 -14.64
N LEU A 347 -12.62 4.94 -14.05
CA LEU A 347 -11.82 3.73 -14.21
C LEU A 347 -12.09 3.00 -15.53
N GLU A 348 -13.34 3.00 -15.99
CA GLU A 348 -13.81 2.33 -17.20
C GLU A 348 -14.85 3.23 -17.91
N PRO A 349 -14.40 4.28 -18.64
CA PRO A 349 -15.31 5.29 -19.23
C PRO A 349 -16.28 4.73 -20.28
N ASP A 350 -15.90 3.65 -20.96
CA ASP A 350 -16.66 3.07 -22.08
C ASP A 350 -17.78 2.14 -21.63
N LYS A 351 -17.87 1.82 -20.34
CA LYS A 351 -18.85 0.89 -19.77
C LYS A 351 -19.78 1.61 -18.81
N ASP A 352 -21.06 1.24 -18.85
CA ASP A 352 -22.02 1.70 -17.84
C ASP A 352 -21.60 1.11 -16.47
N PRO A 353 -21.30 1.94 -15.45
CA PRO A 353 -20.93 1.51 -14.10
C PRO A 353 -21.88 0.48 -13.49
N ASP A 354 -23.17 0.54 -13.84
CA ASP A 354 -24.20 -0.33 -13.28
C ASP A 354 -24.16 -1.75 -13.88
N THR A 355 -23.48 -1.92 -15.02
CA THR A 355 -23.28 -3.23 -15.67
C THR A 355 -21.98 -3.93 -15.24
N ILE A 356 -21.11 -3.23 -14.50
CA ILE A 356 -19.83 -3.76 -14.05
C ILE A 356 -20.06 -4.73 -12.90
N SER A 357 -19.70 -5.99 -13.10
CA SER A 357 -19.81 -7.03 -12.06
C SER A 357 -18.92 -6.72 -10.84
N SER A 358 -19.27 -7.23 -9.67
CA SER A 358 -18.47 -7.04 -8.44
C SER A 358 -17.01 -7.51 -8.59
N LYS A 359 -16.79 -8.59 -9.35
CA LYS A 359 -15.45 -9.13 -9.63
C LYS A 359 -14.62 -8.16 -10.48
N GLU A 360 -15.23 -7.57 -11.50
CA GLU A 360 -14.59 -6.58 -12.37
C GLU A 360 -14.36 -5.25 -11.66
N ARG A 361 -15.31 -4.82 -10.82
CA ARG A 361 -15.17 -3.67 -9.92
C ARG A 361 -13.95 -3.78 -9.01
N ARG A 362 -13.73 -4.96 -8.43
CA ARG A 362 -12.55 -5.27 -7.61
C ARG A 362 -11.26 -5.16 -8.41
N LYS A 363 -11.21 -5.80 -9.58
CA LYS A 363 -10.06 -5.73 -10.49
C LYS A 363 -9.72 -4.28 -10.87
N LEU A 364 -10.71 -3.47 -11.23
CA LEU A 364 -10.51 -2.06 -11.59
C LEU A 364 -9.92 -1.23 -10.44
N ILE A 365 -10.36 -1.47 -9.20
CA ILE A 365 -9.81 -0.78 -8.01
C ILE A 365 -8.35 -1.21 -7.77
N GLU A 366 -8.07 -2.51 -7.84
CA GLU A 366 -6.74 -3.08 -7.61
C GLU A 366 -5.71 -2.61 -8.65
N GLU A 367 -6.12 -2.49 -9.91
CA GLU A 367 -5.28 -2.02 -10.99
C GLU A 367 -5.08 -0.49 -10.97
N ASN A 368 -5.96 0.27 -10.32
CA ASN A 368 -5.91 1.73 -10.34
C ASN A 368 -5.86 2.38 -8.95
N PRO A 369 -4.95 1.95 -8.04
CA PRO A 369 -4.96 2.37 -6.64
C PRO A 369 -4.72 3.88 -6.48
N MET A 370 -3.96 4.48 -7.39
CA MET A 370 -3.69 5.93 -7.40
C MET A 370 -4.96 6.74 -7.68
N ILE A 371 -5.77 6.33 -8.65
CA ILE A 371 -7.01 7.02 -9.02
C ILE A 371 -8.02 6.87 -7.89
N VAL A 372 -8.20 5.66 -7.37
CA VAL A 372 -9.12 5.35 -6.26
C VAL A 372 -8.77 6.19 -5.03
N ASN A 373 -7.49 6.21 -4.65
CA ASN A 373 -7.04 6.99 -3.49
C ASN A 373 -7.23 8.50 -3.70
N ASN A 374 -6.86 9.03 -4.87
CA ASN A 374 -7.05 10.45 -5.16
C ASN A 374 -8.52 10.84 -5.18
N PHE A 375 -9.38 9.98 -5.75
CA PHE A 375 -10.83 10.17 -5.78
C PHE A 375 -11.41 10.23 -4.37
N PHE A 376 -11.00 9.31 -3.49
CA PHE A 376 -11.39 9.34 -2.08
C PHE A 376 -11.03 10.67 -1.41
N PHE A 377 -9.76 11.08 -1.53
CA PHE A 377 -9.27 12.30 -0.88
C PHE A 377 -10.01 13.54 -1.39
N GLU A 378 -10.20 13.66 -2.70
CA GLU A 378 -10.96 14.76 -3.31
C GLU A 378 -12.42 14.78 -2.83
N ARG A 379 -13.06 13.61 -2.73
CA ARG A 379 -14.43 13.49 -2.25
C ARG A 379 -14.55 13.88 -0.77
N ALA A 380 -13.64 13.40 0.07
CA ALA A 380 -13.60 13.73 1.50
C ALA A 380 -13.32 15.23 1.74
N ASP A 381 -12.35 15.81 1.03
CA ASP A 381 -12.01 17.24 1.12
C ASP A 381 -13.17 18.13 0.66
N LYS A 382 -13.82 17.79 -0.47
CA LYS A 382 -15.01 18.50 -0.95
C LYS A 382 -16.18 18.36 0.02
N PHE A 383 -16.40 17.18 0.60
CA PHE A 383 -17.45 16.99 1.59
C PHE A 383 -17.22 17.85 2.84
N LEU A 384 -15.99 17.89 3.35
CA LEU A 384 -15.60 18.76 4.47
C LEU A 384 -15.83 20.24 4.14
N LYS A 385 -15.35 20.73 2.99
CA LYS A 385 -15.39 22.14 2.62
C LYS A 385 -16.76 22.63 2.17
N LEU A 386 -17.51 21.82 1.42
CA LEU A 386 -18.76 22.22 0.80
C LEU A 386 -19.98 21.87 1.65
N VAL A 387 -19.90 20.81 2.46
CA VAL A 387 -21.02 20.34 3.31
C VAL A 387 -20.76 20.70 4.76
N LEU A 388 -19.76 20.09 5.40
CA LEU A 388 -19.56 20.22 6.86
C LEU A 388 -19.25 21.67 7.27
N LYS A 389 -18.35 22.34 6.55
CA LYS A 389 -18.01 23.75 6.82
C LYS A 389 -19.21 24.69 6.76
N LYS A 390 -20.09 24.49 5.78
CA LYS A 390 -21.29 25.33 5.60
C LYS A 390 -22.40 24.96 6.59
N LYS A 391 -22.65 23.66 6.79
CA LYS A 391 -23.73 23.16 7.67
C LYS A 391 -23.49 23.53 9.13
N PHE A 392 -22.24 23.44 9.58
CA PHE A 392 -21.89 23.62 10.99
C PHE A 392 -21.19 24.95 11.30
N ASN A 393 -21.06 25.85 10.32
CA ASN A 393 -20.31 27.12 10.46
C ASN A 393 -18.97 26.91 11.18
N LEU A 394 -18.13 26.05 10.61
CA LEU A 394 -16.92 25.55 11.29
C LEU A 394 -15.90 26.66 11.51
N LYS A 395 -15.40 26.75 12.75
CA LYS A 395 -14.23 27.56 13.13
C LYS A 395 -12.95 26.92 12.57
N ASP A 396 -12.76 25.63 12.84
CA ASP A 396 -11.63 24.86 12.32
C ASP A 396 -11.91 23.35 12.35
N TYR A 397 -11.04 22.54 11.75
CA TYR A 397 -11.12 21.07 11.75
C TYR A 397 -9.75 20.41 11.64
N TRP A 398 -9.65 19.19 12.17
CA TRP A 398 -8.47 18.35 12.03
C TRP A 398 -8.91 16.93 11.68
N PHE A 399 -8.17 16.25 10.80
CA PHE A 399 -8.42 14.84 10.53
C PHE A 399 -7.15 14.07 10.17
N ARG A 400 -7.24 12.74 10.32
CA ARG A 400 -6.28 11.77 9.80
C ARG A 400 -6.99 10.75 8.94
N VAL A 401 -6.24 10.12 8.03
CA VAL A 401 -6.70 8.99 7.25
C VAL A 401 -5.99 7.72 7.73
N GLU A 402 -6.79 6.70 7.98
CA GLU A 402 -6.40 5.36 8.38
C GLU A 402 -6.87 4.39 7.31
N TYR A 403 -6.03 3.44 6.91
CA TYR A 403 -6.42 2.41 5.96
C TYR A 403 -6.90 1.19 6.73
N GLN A 404 -8.13 0.75 6.46
CA GLN A 404 -8.71 -0.44 7.10
C GLN A 404 -7.99 -1.72 6.62
N HIS A 405 -8.23 -2.87 7.24
CA HIS A 405 -7.61 -4.14 6.85
C HIS A 405 -7.89 -4.57 5.40
N ARG A 406 -8.99 -4.10 4.82
CA ARG A 406 -9.34 -4.24 3.39
C ARG A 406 -8.70 -3.17 2.48
N GLY A 407 -7.86 -2.31 3.06
CA GLY A 407 -7.20 -1.11 2.52
C GLY A 407 -8.07 -0.08 1.83
N SER A 408 -9.35 -0.03 2.17
CA SER A 408 -10.17 1.15 1.93
C SER A 408 -9.80 2.24 2.95
N PRO A 409 -9.67 3.50 2.53
CA PRO A 409 -9.36 4.60 3.42
C PRO A 409 -10.56 4.97 4.32
N HIS A 410 -10.25 5.40 5.54
CA HIS A 410 -11.20 5.81 6.55
C HIS A 410 -10.68 7.07 7.24
N VAL A 411 -11.53 8.09 7.32
CA VAL A 411 -11.18 9.35 7.98
C VAL A 411 -11.62 9.29 9.43
N HIS A 412 -10.75 9.72 10.33
CA HIS A 412 -11.09 10.11 11.70
C HIS A 412 -10.78 11.59 11.88
N GLY A 413 -11.74 12.37 12.34
CA GLY A 413 -11.53 13.79 12.52
C GLY A 413 -12.35 14.41 13.63
N VAL A 414 -11.99 15.65 13.94
CA VAL A 414 -12.63 16.49 14.93
C VAL A 414 -12.93 17.87 14.33
N LEU A 415 -14.02 18.48 14.78
CA LEU A 415 -14.52 19.76 14.30
C LEU A 415 -14.69 20.72 15.48
N TRP A 416 -14.28 21.97 15.30
CA TRP A 416 -14.61 23.08 16.20
C TRP A 416 -15.67 23.93 15.55
N LEU A 417 -16.83 24.02 16.20
CA LEU A 417 -17.95 24.83 15.75
C LEU A 417 -17.83 26.23 16.34
N ASP A 418 -18.26 27.24 15.57
CA ASP A 418 -18.33 28.59 16.08
C ASP A 418 -19.48 28.75 17.08
N ASN A 419 -19.25 29.46 18.19
CA ASN A 419 -20.22 29.69 19.27
C ASN A 419 -20.84 28.42 19.89
N ALA A 420 -20.12 27.29 19.87
CA ALA A 420 -20.57 26.05 20.52
C ALA A 420 -20.42 26.11 22.04
N PRO A 421 -21.31 25.42 22.80
CA PRO A 421 -21.18 25.32 24.26
C PRO A 421 -19.93 24.50 24.63
N ASP A 422 -19.36 24.78 25.81
CA ASP A 422 -18.21 24.04 26.33
C ASP A 422 -18.62 22.61 26.75
N VAL A 423 -17.99 21.63 26.10
CA VAL A 423 -18.21 20.20 26.33
C VAL A 423 -17.09 19.56 27.17
N SER A 424 -16.16 20.35 27.69
CA SER A 424 -14.99 19.85 28.42
C SER A 424 -15.32 19.11 29.71
N ASN A 425 -16.41 19.46 30.38
CA ASN A 425 -16.76 18.98 31.71
C ASN A 425 -18.21 18.50 31.84
N LEU A 426 -18.79 17.93 30.77
CA LEU A 426 -20.20 17.51 30.70
C LEU A 426 -20.72 16.74 31.92
N LYS A 427 -19.88 15.90 32.54
CA LYS A 427 -20.26 15.09 33.72
C LYS A 427 -20.60 15.91 34.95
N ASN A 428 -19.92 17.04 35.14
CA ASN A 428 -20.02 17.86 36.33
C ASN A 428 -20.82 19.15 36.10
N LEU A 429 -21.38 19.35 34.90
CA LEU A 429 -22.23 20.51 34.61
C LEU A 429 -23.55 20.43 35.40
N PRO A 430 -24.09 21.58 35.87
CA PRO A 430 -25.46 21.67 36.34
C PRO A 430 -26.46 21.22 35.27
N ASP A 431 -27.61 20.70 35.67
CA ASP A 431 -28.59 20.16 34.72
C ASP A 431 -29.14 21.22 33.75
N GLU A 432 -29.22 22.48 34.17
CA GLU A 432 -29.60 23.60 33.28
C GLU A 432 -28.57 23.84 32.17
N GLU A 433 -27.26 23.72 32.46
CA GLU A 433 -26.20 23.86 31.45
C GLU A 433 -26.13 22.65 30.53
N LYS A 434 -26.36 21.44 31.07
CA LYS A 434 -26.51 20.24 30.25
C LYS A 434 -27.67 20.38 29.28
N GLN A 435 -28.80 20.95 29.72
CA GLN A 435 -29.94 21.17 28.85
C GLN A 435 -29.60 22.15 27.72
N LYS A 436 -28.86 23.23 28.00
CA LYS A 436 -28.37 24.14 26.95
C LYS A 436 -27.49 23.44 25.90
N VAL A 437 -26.65 22.50 26.34
CA VAL A 437 -25.85 21.67 25.43
C VAL A 437 -26.75 20.78 24.56
N VAL A 438 -27.75 20.13 25.15
CA VAL A 438 -28.74 19.31 24.43
C VAL A 438 -29.49 20.14 23.40
N ASP A 439 -30.07 21.26 23.82
CA ASP A 439 -30.85 22.16 22.96
C ASP A 439 -30.02 22.68 21.78
N TYR A 440 -28.72 22.95 22.01
CA TYR A 440 -27.79 23.35 20.95
C TYR A 440 -27.59 22.22 19.92
N PHE A 441 -27.34 20.99 20.36
CA PHE A 441 -27.14 19.88 19.42
C PHE A 441 -28.43 19.46 18.70
N ASP A 442 -29.58 19.55 19.36
CA ASP A 442 -30.89 19.29 18.74
C ASP A 442 -31.19 20.25 17.58
N GLN A 443 -30.67 21.49 17.64
CA GLN A 443 -30.75 22.43 16.52
C GLN A 443 -29.82 22.08 15.35
N LEU A 444 -28.71 21.38 15.62
CA LEU A 444 -27.72 21.03 14.60
C LEU A 444 -28.08 19.75 13.85
N VAL A 445 -28.48 18.72 14.59
CA VAL A 445 -28.76 17.38 14.09
C VAL A 445 -29.99 16.83 14.79
N SER A 446 -30.98 16.44 14.01
CA SER A 446 -32.15 15.69 14.47
C SER A 446 -32.18 14.32 13.82
N THR A 447 -32.56 13.29 14.56
CA THR A 447 -32.85 11.97 14.00
C THR A 447 -34.35 11.79 13.86
N ILE A 448 -34.79 11.28 12.70
CA ILE A 448 -36.20 11.01 12.43
C ILE A 448 -36.29 9.55 12.00
N HIS A 449 -37.15 8.78 12.66
CA HIS A 449 -37.57 7.47 12.17
C HIS A 449 -39.01 7.60 11.66
N PRO A 450 -39.21 7.84 10.35
CA PRO A 450 -40.52 8.24 9.85
C PRO A 450 -41.60 7.16 10.02
N ASN A 451 -41.23 5.87 9.98
CA ASN A 451 -42.18 4.78 10.22
C ASN A 451 -41.53 3.51 10.81
N CYS A 452 -41.51 3.37 12.14
CA CYS A 452 -40.96 2.19 12.83
C CYS A 452 -41.74 0.90 12.61
N SER A 453 -43.00 1.00 12.16
CA SER A 453 -43.89 -0.14 11.99
C SER A 453 -43.78 -0.77 10.62
N GLU A 454 -43.08 -0.12 9.68
CA GLU A 454 -42.90 -0.64 8.34
C GLU A 454 -42.10 -1.96 8.35
N PRO A 455 -42.52 -2.97 7.58
CA PRO A 455 -41.76 -4.20 7.44
C PRO A 455 -40.43 -3.95 6.72
N ILE A 456 -39.47 -4.82 6.97
CA ILE A 456 -38.19 -4.81 6.26
C ILE A 456 -38.44 -5.13 4.77
N GLY A 457 -38.07 -4.19 3.89
CA GLY A 457 -38.19 -4.37 2.44
C GLY A 457 -37.38 -5.59 1.93
N PRO A 458 -37.82 -6.21 0.81
CA PRO A 458 -37.17 -7.40 0.25
C PRO A 458 -35.78 -7.09 -0.35
N VAL A 459 -35.56 -5.85 -0.79
CA VAL A 459 -34.30 -5.37 -1.38
C VAL A 459 -33.64 -4.39 -0.42
N HIS A 460 -32.31 -4.40 -0.35
CA HIS A 460 -31.57 -3.49 0.53
C HIS A 460 -31.63 -2.06 -0.03
N PRO A 461 -32.16 -1.05 0.69
CA PRO A 461 -32.39 0.29 0.13
C PRO A 461 -31.10 0.99 -0.36
N CYS A 462 -29.92 0.69 0.21
CA CYS A 462 -28.65 1.20 -0.33
C CYS A 462 -28.25 0.65 -1.72
N THR A 463 -28.99 -0.31 -2.28
CA THR A 463 -28.78 -0.77 -3.67
C THR A 463 -29.66 -0.04 -4.67
N THR A 464 -30.63 0.76 -4.21
CA THR A 464 -31.51 1.55 -5.06
C THR A 464 -30.75 2.75 -5.63
N LYS A 465 -30.90 3.02 -6.94
CA LYS A 465 -30.21 4.16 -7.57
C LYS A 465 -30.85 5.46 -7.11
N LEU A 466 -30.05 6.52 -6.99
CA LEU A 466 -30.55 7.85 -6.61
C LEU A 466 -31.70 8.35 -7.50
N ILE A 467 -31.71 7.98 -8.78
CA ILE A 467 -32.77 8.34 -9.75
C ILE A 467 -34.06 7.54 -9.55
N ASP A 468 -33.98 6.37 -8.91
CA ASP A 468 -35.09 5.47 -8.66
C ASP A 468 -35.72 5.73 -7.29
N ILE A 469 -35.08 6.57 -6.45
CA ILE A 469 -35.60 7.04 -5.16
C ILE A 469 -36.75 8.01 -5.43
N GLN A 470 -37.98 7.55 -5.19
CA GLN A 470 -39.20 8.34 -5.42
C GLN A 470 -39.77 8.94 -4.12
N ASP A 471 -39.55 8.30 -2.98
CA ASP A 471 -40.09 8.73 -1.68
C ASP A 471 -39.01 8.70 -0.60
N GLY A 472 -38.36 9.85 -0.41
CA GLY A 472 -37.30 9.99 0.58
C GLY A 472 -37.72 9.68 2.03
N VAL A 473 -39.02 9.72 2.36
CA VAL A 473 -39.52 9.38 3.70
C VAL A 473 -39.67 7.88 3.86
N GLN A 474 -40.27 7.21 2.87
CA GLN A 474 -40.40 5.76 2.86
C GLN A 474 -39.04 5.07 2.72
N ASP A 475 -38.17 5.57 1.83
CA ASP A 475 -36.82 5.04 1.63
C ASP A 475 -35.99 5.17 2.92
N LEU A 476 -36.14 6.28 3.64
CA LEU A 476 -35.53 6.46 4.96
C LEU A 476 -36.11 5.49 5.99
N ALA A 477 -37.43 5.29 6.03
CA ALA A 477 -38.04 4.30 6.93
C ALA A 477 -37.54 2.88 6.65
N GLN A 478 -37.51 2.46 5.38
CA GLN A 478 -37.01 1.15 4.97
C GLN A 478 -35.53 0.97 5.31
N LEU A 479 -34.72 1.99 5.08
CA LEU A 479 -33.29 1.98 5.43
C LEU A 479 -33.10 1.81 6.93
N LEU A 480 -33.74 2.66 7.74
CA LEU A 480 -33.61 2.61 9.20
C LEU A 480 -34.15 1.28 9.76
N ASN A 481 -35.28 0.78 9.27
CA ASN A 481 -35.82 -0.52 9.67
C ASN A 481 -34.91 -1.69 9.30
N ARG A 482 -34.09 -1.56 8.24
CA ARG A 482 -33.12 -2.59 7.82
C ARG A 482 -31.81 -2.52 8.62
N VAL A 483 -31.29 -1.31 8.87
CA VAL A 483 -29.93 -1.10 9.41
C VAL A 483 -29.87 -0.69 10.88
N GLN A 484 -30.97 -0.17 11.46
CA GLN A 484 -31.04 0.30 12.85
C GLN A 484 -31.99 -0.51 13.73
N ARG A 485 -32.67 -1.54 13.20
CA ARG A 485 -33.41 -2.51 14.02
C ARG A 485 -32.56 -3.76 14.22
N HIS A 486 -32.23 -4.04 15.47
CA HIS A 486 -31.74 -5.36 15.87
C HIS A 486 -32.84 -6.38 15.56
N THR A 487 -32.63 -7.22 14.55
CA THR A 487 -33.56 -8.29 14.19
C THR A 487 -33.56 -9.43 15.21
N ARG A 488 -32.53 -9.50 16.05
CA ARG A 488 -32.41 -10.38 17.22
C ARG A 488 -31.81 -9.58 18.37
N CYS A 489 -32.58 -9.33 19.43
CA CYS A 489 -31.98 -8.90 20.69
C CYS A 489 -31.38 -10.12 21.38
N THR A 490 -30.06 -10.11 21.54
CA THR A 490 -29.37 -11.08 22.40
C THR A 490 -29.21 -10.49 23.79
N ASP A 491 -29.31 -11.33 24.82
CA ASP A 491 -29.17 -10.94 26.22
C ASP A 491 -27.80 -10.34 26.58
N GLY A 492 -26.81 -10.43 25.69
CA GLY A 492 -25.48 -9.85 25.85
C GLY A 492 -25.29 -8.49 25.19
N TYR A 493 -26.10 -8.15 24.18
CA TYR A 493 -25.92 -6.92 23.39
C TYR A 493 -26.94 -5.83 23.74
N CYS A 494 -28.20 -6.22 23.96
CA CYS A 494 -29.28 -5.24 24.19
C CYS A 494 -29.43 -4.81 25.66
N TYR A 495 -29.15 -5.71 26.61
CA TYR A 495 -29.34 -5.44 28.04
C TYR A 495 -28.00 -5.12 28.70
N ARG A 496 -27.95 -4.02 29.46
CA ARG A 496 -26.76 -3.69 30.26
C ARG A 496 -26.94 -4.28 31.66
N VAL A 497 -25.89 -4.95 32.15
CA VAL A 497 -25.89 -5.39 33.54
C VAL A 497 -25.73 -4.17 34.43
N ASN A 498 -26.76 -3.87 35.20
CA ASN A 498 -26.72 -2.86 36.23
C ASN A 498 -25.73 -3.31 37.32
N LYS A 499 -24.55 -2.66 37.37
CA LYS A 499 -23.44 -3.06 38.24
C LYS A 499 -23.77 -3.03 39.75
N LYS A 500 -24.84 -2.34 40.15
CA LYS A 500 -25.28 -2.29 41.56
C LYS A 500 -26.27 -3.39 41.92
N THR A 501 -27.12 -3.82 40.99
CA THR A 501 -28.18 -4.79 41.24
C THR A 501 -27.89 -6.17 40.64
N GLY A 502 -26.89 -6.28 39.76
CA GLY A 502 -26.54 -7.50 39.03
C GLY A 502 -27.57 -7.93 37.98
N LYS A 503 -28.64 -7.15 37.80
CA LYS A 503 -29.71 -7.46 36.85
C LYS A 503 -29.38 -6.89 35.47
N LYS A 504 -29.76 -7.64 34.44
CA LYS A 504 -29.76 -7.17 33.06
C LYS A 504 -31.00 -6.31 32.86
N GLU A 505 -30.80 -5.03 32.57
CA GLU A 505 -31.83 -4.01 32.36
C GLU A 505 -31.66 -3.33 30.99
#